data_AF-A0A7L0ACJ3-F1
#
_entry.id   AF-A0A7L0ACJ3-F1
#
_cell.length_a   1.000
_cell.length_b   1.000
_cell.length_c   1.000
_cell.angle_alpha   90.00
_cell.angle_beta   90.00
_cell.angle_gamma   90.00
#
_symmetry.space_group_name_H-M   'P 1'
#
loop_
_entity.id
_entity.type
_entity.pdbx_description
1 polymer ?
#
loop_
_entity_poly.entity_id
_entity_poly.type
_entity_poly.pdbx_seq_one_letter_code
_entity_poly.pdbx_strand_id
1 'polypeptide(L)'
;RMSRHAQQLRDHDINPCVVEMDASRKCMDDNNCNKDMCTAYFLKYKSCRKFWHDIMMQRRRNGVKPEMPSAEERKKMLESMG
;
A
#
# COMPACT_ATOMS: atom_id res chain seq x y z
N ARG A 1 0.88 22.98 -6.92
CA ARG A 1 0.04 22.56 -5.77
C ARG A 1 -0.40 21.12 -6.01
N MET A 2 -0.06 20.18 -5.15
CA MET A 2 -0.44 18.76 -5.32
C MET A 2 -1.95 18.58 -5.14
N SER A 3 -2.56 17.64 -5.87
CA SER A 3 -3.99 17.33 -5.71
C SER A 3 -4.23 16.58 -4.39
N ARG A 4 -5.45 16.72 -3.82
CA ARG A 4 -5.85 16.03 -2.57
C ARG A 4 -5.74 14.51 -2.68
N HIS A 5 -6.03 13.94 -3.86
CA HIS A 5 -5.83 12.53 -4.14
C HIS A 5 -4.36 12.12 -4.10
N ALA A 6 -3.46 12.94 -4.66
CA ALA A 6 -2.03 12.66 -4.62
C ALA A 6 -1.46 12.74 -3.18
N GLN A 7 -2.03 13.59 -2.33
CA GLN A 7 -1.67 13.65 -0.90
C GLN A 7 -2.10 12.37 -0.17
N GLN A 8 -3.32 11.87 -0.40
CA GLN A 8 -3.81 10.63 0.23
C GLN A 8 -3.02 9.39 -0.18
N LEU A 9 -2.48 9.36 -1.41
CA LEU A 9 -1.64 8.25 -1.87
C LEU A 9 -0.27 8.20 -1.17
N ARG A 10 0.20 9.32 -0.62
CA ARG A 10 1.50 9.45 0.08
C ARG A 10 1.36 9.39 1.60
N ASP A 11 0.14 9.48 2.09
CA ASP A 11 -0.18 9.40 3.50
C ASP A 11 0.01 7.94 3.98
N HIS A 12 0.95 7.73 4.90
CA HIS A 12 1.26 6.41 5.45
C HIS A 12 0.13 5.85 6.32
N ASP A 13 -0.72 6.68 6.89
CA ASP A 13 -1.87 6.24 7.69
C ASP A 13 -3.04 5.81 6.78
N ILE A 14 -3.16 6.39 5.59
CA ILE A 14 -4.22 6.05 4.63
C ILE A 14 -3.79 4.93 3.67
N ASN A 15 -2.56 5.00 3.14
CA ASN A 15 -2.04 4.04 2.18
C ASN A 15 -0.99 3.14 2.84
N PRO A 16 -1.29 1.86 3.08
CA PRO A 16 -0.33 0.92 3.65
C PRO A 16 0.78 0.49 2.68
N CYS A 17 0.68 0.85 1.40
CA CYS A 17 1.56 0.39 0.33
C CYS A 17 2.38 1.53 -0.30
N VAL A 18 2.74 2.55 0.50
CA VAL A 18 3.56 3.69 0.02
C VAL A 18 4.92 3.20 -0.47
N VAL A 19 5.54 2.24 0.22
CA VAL A 19 6.86 1.70 -0.14
C VAL A 19 6.84 1.04 -1.53
N GLU A 20 5.85 0.18 -1.79
CA GLU A 20 5.71 -0.48 -3.09
C GLU A 20 5.29 0.50 -4.19
N MET A 21 4.48 1.50 -3.85
CA MET A 21 4.13 2.59 -4.78
C MET A 21 5.37 3.36 -5.21
N ASP A 22 6.17 3.83 -4.25
CA ASP A 22 7.39 4.60 -4.52
C ASP A 22 8.41 3.77 -5.29
N ALA A 23 8.56 2.48 -4.96
CA ALA A 23 9.43 1.57 -5.71
C ALA A 23 8.96 1.37 -7.16
N SER A 24 7.65 1.22 -7.39
CA SER A 24 7.09 1.11 -8.74
C SER A 24 7.25 2.40 -9.54
N ARG A 25 7.11 3.55 -8.88
CA ARG A 25 7.29 4.86 -9.50
C ARG A 25 8.74 5.09 -9.88
N LYS A 26 9.67 4.79 -8.97
CA LYS A 26 11.10 4.87 -9.22
C LYS A 26 11.52 3.99 -10.39
N CYS A 27 11.04 2.74 -10.44
CA CYS A 27 11.34 1.85 -11.57
C CYS A 27 10.89 2.46 -12.91
N MET A 28 9.70 3.06 -12.97
CA MET A 28 9.23 3.72 -14.19
C MET A 28 10.11 4.92 -14.60
N ASP A 29 10.54 5.71 -13.62
CA ASP A 29 11.42 6.85 -13.85
C ASP A 29 12.80 6.38 -14.37
N ASP A 30 13.34 5.28 -13.83
CA ASP A 30 14.64 4.70 -14.21
C ASP A 30 14.62 3.97 -15.57
N ASN A 31 13.45 3.46 -16.00
CA ASN A 31 13.31 2.62 -17.20
C ASN A 31 12.59 3.33 -18.35
N ASN A 32 12.65 4.67 -18.42
CA ASN A 32 12.00 5.47 -19.47
C ASN A 32 10.50 5.13 -19.65
N CYS A 33 9.80 4.90 -18.53
CA CYS A 33 8.40 4.48 -18.48
C CYS A 33 8.09 3.11 -19.15
N ASN A 34 9.09 2.24 -19.34
CA ASN A 34 8.85 0.88 -19.77
C ASN A 34 8.25 0.04 -18.64
N LYS A 35 6.93 -0.22 -18.75
CA LYS A 35 6.16 -0.95 -17.74
C LYS A 35 6.60 -2.39 -17.57
N ASP A 36 7.05 -3.04 -18.64
CA ASP A 36 7.37 -4.46 -18.62
C ASP A 36 8.58 -4.74 -17.71
N MET A 37 9.55 -3.83 -17.70
CA MET A 37 10.71 -3.84 -16.78
C MET A 37 10.31 -3.72 -15.31
N CYS A 38 9.13 -3.17 -15.03
CA CYS A 38 8.65 -2.87 -13.68
C CYS A 38 7.56 -3.83 -13.18
N THR A 39 7.27 -4.91 -13.92
CA THR A 39 6.20 -5.87 -13.61
C THR A 39 6.26 -6.38 -12.17
N ALA A 40 7.45 -6.74 -11.68
CA ALA A 40 7.64 -7.22 -10.32
C ALA A 40 7.23 -6.18 -9.25
N TYR A 41 7.53 -4.90 -9.46
CA TYR A 41 7.13 -3.83 -8.56
C TYR A 41 5.62 -3.62 -8.56
N PHE A 42 4.98 -3.69 -9.73
CA PHE A 42 3.52 -3.61 -9.81
C PHE A 42 2.83 -4.80 -9.14
N LEU A 43 3.40 -6.00 -9.27
CA LEU A 43 2.89 -7.19 -8.58
C LEU A 43 2.99 -7.01 -7.06
N LYS A 44 4.13 -6.54 -6.53
CA LYS A 44 4.28 -6.23 -5.10
C LYS A 44 3.25 -5.20 -4.62
N TYR A 45 3.07 -4.11 -5.36
CA TYR A 45 2.07 -3.10 -5.03
C TYR A 45 0.64 -3.67 -5.03
N LYS A 46 0.28 -4.46 -6.04
CA LYS A 46 -1.03 -5.14 -6.11
C LYS A 46 -1.24 -6.10 -4.94
N SER A 47 -0.24 -6.90 -4.61
CA SER A 47 -0.29 -7.86 -3.50
C SER A 47 -0.45 -7.16 -2.16
N CYS A 48 0.30 -6.07 -1.92
CA CYS A 48 0.17 -5.26 -0.71
C CYS A 48 -1.26 -4.72 -0.57
N ARG A 49 -1.82 -4.11 -1.63
CA ARG A 49 -3.20 -3.59 -1.56
C ARG A 49 -4.23 -4.68 -1.30
N LYS A 50 -4.06 -5.86 -1.92
CA LYS A 50 -4.98 -6.98 -1.71
C LYS A 50 -4.95 -7.44 -0.25
N PHE A 51 -3.76 -7.65 0.31
CA PHE A 51 -3.58 -8.05 1.71
C PHE A 51 -4.28 -7.09 2.69
N TRP A 52 -4.04 -5.78 2.56
CA TRP A 52 -4.65 -4.81 3.46
C TRP A 52 -6.15 -4.62 3.22
N HIS A 53 -6.61 -4.79 1.97
CA HIS A 53 -8.03 -4.82 1.68
C HIS A 53 -8.73 -6.00 2.36
N ASP A 54 -8.13 -7.18 2.34
CA ASP A 54 -8.69 -8.36 2.99
C ASP A 54 -8.80 -8.13 4.52
N ILE A 55 -7.77 -7.56 5.15
CA ILE A 55 -7.80 -7.17 6.58
C ILE A 55 -8.89 -6.13 6.86
N MET A 56 -8.99 -5.09 6.03
CA MET A 56 -10.02 -4.06 6.15
C MET A 56 -11.42 -4.68 6.10
N MET A 57 -11.65 -5.60 5.16
CA MET A 57 -12.94 -6.29 5.02
C MET A 57 -13.25 -7.17 6.24
N GLN A 58 -12.25 -7.84 6.83
CA GLN A 58 -12.43 -8.59 8.07
C GLN A 58 -12.76 -7.67 9.26
N ARG A 59 -12.02 -6.57 9.43
CA ARG A 59 -12.28 -5.59 10.50
C ARG A 59 -13.67 -4.98 10.38
N ARG A 60 -14.09 -4.65 9.16
CA ARG A 60 -15.44 -4.16 8.85
C ARG A 60 -16.52 -5.16 9.23
N ARG A 61 -16.36 -6.45 8.90
CA ARG A 61 -17.29 -7.52 9.29
C ARG A 61 -17.38 -7.69 10.81
N ASN A 62 -16.28 -7.48 11.51
CA ASN A 62 -16.20 -7.56 12.96
C ASN A 62 -16.60 -6.25 13.68
N GLY A 63 -17.04 -5.22 12.95
CA GLY A 63 -17.44 -3.94 13.53
C GLY A 63 -16.29 -3.09 14.11
N VAL A 64 -15.03 -3.41 13.77
CA VAL A 64 -13.84 -2.71 14.28
C VAL A 64 -13.59 -1.43 13.47
N LYS A 65 -13.48 -0.29 14.17
CA LYS A 65 -13.14 1.01 13.57
C LYS A 65 -11.87 1.59 14.19
N PRO A 66 -10.98 2.23 13.39
CA PRO A 66 -11.04 2.35 11.93
C PRO A 66 -10.86 0.99 11.22
N GLU A 67 -11.51 0.86 10.05
CA GLU A 67 -11.47 -0.39 9.25
C GLU A 67 -10.04 -0.67 8.75
N MET A 68 -9.33 0.38 8.32
CA MET A 68 -7.91 0.28 8.01
C MET A 68 -7.09 0.32 9.32
N PRO A 69 -6.17 -0.63 9.56
CA PRO A 69 -5.29 -0.59 10.72
C PRO A 69 -4.37 0.64 10.71
N SER A 70 -4.01 1.16 11.89
CA SER A 70 -3.01 2.23 12.04
C SER A 70 -1.59 1.74 11.71
N ALA A 71 -0.63 2.66 11.49
CA ALA A 71 0.75 2.28 11.20
C ALA A 71 1.36 1.33 12.26
N GLU A 72 1.05 1.56 13.55
CA GLU A 72 1.51 0.69 14.65
C GLU A 72 0.85 -0.69 14.62
N GLU A 73 -0.46 -0.78 14.38
CA GLU A 73 -1.16 -2.05 14.23
C GLU A 73 -0.58 -2.85 13.06
N ARG A 74 -0.31 -2.18 11.93
CA ARG A 74 0.28 -2.82 10.74
C ARG A 74 1.65 -3.40 11.05
N LYS A 75 2.50 -2.66 11.76
CA LYS A 75 3.83 -3.13 12.17
C LYS A 75 3.72 -4.41 13.01
N LYS A 76 2.85 -4.41 14.03
CA LYS A 76 2.62 -5.60 14.87
C LYS A 76 2.09 -6.79 14.08
N MET A 77 1.15 -6.56 13.15
CA MET A 77 0.61 -7.62 12.29
C MET A 77 1.70 -8.25 11.41
N LEU A 78 2.56 -7.41 10.81
CA LEU A 78 3.68 -7.90 9.98
C LEU A 78 4.74 -8.64 10.81
N GLU A 79 5.09 -8.13 12.00
CA GLU A 79 6.02 -8.80 12.92
C GLU A 79 5.50 -10.17 13.38
N SER A 80 4.18 -10.31 13.55
CA SER A 80 3.55 -11.58 13.94
C SER A 80 3.45 -12.64 12.83
N MET A 81 3.75 -12.26 11.58
CA MET A 81 3.78 -13.18 10.44
C MET A 81 5.16 -13.84 10.23
N GLY A 82 6.17 -13.47 11.03
CA GLY A 82 7.54 -13.95 10.96
C GLY A 82 7.80 -15.20 11.79
#